data_AF-A0A800C7V7-F1
#
_entry.id   AF-A0A800C7V7-F1
#
_cell.length_a   1.000
_cell.length_b   1.000
_cell.length_c   1.000
_cell.angle_alpha   90.00
_cell.angle_beta   90.00
_cell.angle_gamma   90.00
#
_symmetry.space_group_name_H-M   'P 1'
#
loop_
_entity.id
_entity.type
_entity.pdbx_description
1 polymer ?
#
loop_
_entity_poly.entity_id
_entity_poly.type
_entity_poly.pdbx_seq_one_letter_code
_entity_poly.pdbx_strand_id
1 'polypeptide(L)'
;MLEVKYNHSRDPLLRRPLSIYRTRANGQISFLYKEVGKGTRLLSKRRPGEIIRVLGPLGKGFRLIHDRQCILVGGGLGIASLLLLAERLKQSCKLIILLGAGNASGIPTIEDFSRLTRNFHVSTEDGSLGQKGMVTDLLSQTLLEIKGMAQIYTCGPWPMMKAVYHMARERNIPCQVSLEATMACGLGLCLGCAVPRSDSQGFLHVCKEGPVFNADQVNWEYSQ
;
A
#
# COMPACT_ATOMS: atom_id res chain seq x y z
N MET A 1 6.84 -6.32 -4.18
CA MET A 1 5.99 -7.28 -3.43
C MET A 1 6.63 -8.66 -3.40
N LEU A 2 6.05 -9.60 -2.64
CA LEU A 2 6.49 -10.99 -2.52
C LEU A 2 5.32 -11.93 -2.81
N GLU A 3 5.61 -13.09 -3.37
CA GLU A 3 4.64 -14.17 -3.54
C GLU A 3 4.95 -15.31 -2.56
N VAL A 4 4.17 -15.37 -1.48
CA VAL A 4 4.47 -16.17 -0.29
C VAL A 4 3.62 -17.42 -0.20
N LYS A 5 4.24 -18.55 0.17
CA LYS A 5 3.55 -19.81 0.40
C LYS A 5 4.13 -20.52 1.62
N TYR A 6 3.23 -21.11 2.41
CA TYR A 6 3.59 -21.66 3.72
C TYR A 6 4.56 -22.86 3.65
N ASN A 7 4.56 -23.64 2.56
CA ASN A 7 5.48 -24.75 2.32
C ASN A 7 5.48 -25.21 0.84
N HIS A 8 5.95 -26.44 0.56
CA HIS A 8 5.96 -27.10 -0.75
C HIS A 8 4.64 -27.79 -1.16
N SER A 9 3.62 -27.78 -0.30
CA SER A 9 2.31 -28.41 -0.58
C SER A 9 1.69 -27.86 -1.87
N ARG A 10 0.94 -28.69 -2.60
CA ARG A 10 0.12 -28.23 -3.73
C ARG A 10 -1.19 -27.57 -3.30
N ASP A 11 -1.52 -27.62 -2.02
CA ASP A 11 -2.76 -27.09 -1.47
C ASP A 11 -2.48 -26.13 -0.30
N PRO A 12 -2.90 -24.86 -0.39
CA PRO A 12 -3.43 -24.18 -1.59
C PRO A 12 -2.36 -24.02 -2.69
N LEU A 13 -2.79 -24.10 -3.95
CA LEU A 13 -1.89 -24.08 -5.11
C LEU A 13 -1.18 -22.73 -5.25
N LEU A 14 -1.97 -21.65 -5.28
CA LEU A 14 -1.49 -20.29 -5.49
C LEU A 14 -0.76 -19.73 -4.28
N ARG A 15 0.15 -18.80 -4.54
CA ARG A 15 0.89 -18.01 -3.56
C ARG A 15 0.03 -16.84 -3.06
N ARG A 16 0.51 -16.14 -2.02
CA ARG A 16 -0.11 -14.92 -1.50
C ARG A 16 0.73 -13.73 -1.93
N PRO A 17 0.20 -12.82 -2.75
CA PRO A 17 0.85 -11.55 -3.01
C PRO A 17 0.84 -10.72 -1.73
N LEU A 18 2.01 -10.44 -1.16
CA LEU A 18 2.17 -9.67 0.07
C LEU A 18 3.16 -8.53 -0.14
N SER A 19 2.80 -7.36 0.37
CA SER A 19 3.67 -6.19 0.35
C SER A 19 4.86 -6.38 1.30
N ILE A 20 6.02 -5.84 0.90
CA ILE A 20 7.19 -5.80 1.78
C ILE A 20 6.94 -4.70 2.80
N TYR A 21 6.82 -5.08 4.06
CA TYR A 21 6.56 -4.16 5.17
C TYR A 21 7.85 -3.45 5.61
N ARG A 22 8.95 -4.21 5.73
CA ARG A 22 10.25 -3.71 6.19
C ARG A 22 11.38 -4.60 5.70
N THR A 23 12.56 -4.01 5.49
CA THR A 23 13.82 -4.71 5.17
C THR A 23 14.91 -4.28 6.13
N ARG A 24 15.77 -5.20 6.57
CA ARG A 24 16.93 -4.91 7.44
C ARG A 24 18.25 -5.25 6.76
N ALA A 25 19.33 -4.62 7.21
CA ALA A 25 20.68 -4.81 6.66
C ALA A 25 21.19 -6.27 6.77
N ASN A 26 20.70 -7.03 7.76
CA ASN A 26 21.03 -8.44 7.93
C ASN A 26 20.25 -9.39 6.99
N GLY A 27 19.59 -8.86 5.96
CA GLY A 27 18.81 -9.64 4.99
C GLY A 27 17.42 -10.05 5.48
N GLN A 28 16.98 -9.65 6.67
CA GLN A 28 15.62 -9.92 7.13
C GLN A 28 14.59 -9.08 6.35
N ILE A 29 13.52 -9.75 5.93
CA ILE A 29 12.36 -9.15 5.26
C ILE A 29 11.12 -9.45 6.10
N SER A 30 10.32 -8.43 6.36
CA SER A 30 9.04 -8.55 7.04
C SER A 30 7.89 -8.21 6.09
N PHE A 31 6.76 -8.88 6.28
CA PHE A 31 5.49 -8.58 5.61
C PHE A 31 4.37 -8.70 6.63
N LEU A 32 3.30 -7.93 6.46
CA LEU A 32 2.09 -8.02 7.26
C LEU A 32 0.94 -8.52 6.40
N TYR A 33 0.05 -9.29 7.00
CA TYR A 33 -1.14 -9.80 6.33
C TYR A 33 -2.26 -10.02 7.34
N LYS A 34 -3.50 -9.98 6.84
CA LYS A 34 -4.68 -10.41 7.59
C LYS A 34 -5.02 -11.85 7.23
N GLU A 35 -5.48 -12.61 8.21
CA GLU A 35 -5.99 -13.94 7.96
C GLU A 35 -7.37 -13.86 7.26
N VAL A 36 -7.40 -14.07 5.94
CA VAL A 36 -8.60 -13.96 5.11
C VAL A 36 -8.86 -15.20 4.25
N GLY A 37 -8.43 -16.37 4.70
CA GLY A 37 -8.66 -17.63 4.00
C GLY A 37 -7.64 -18.72 4.33
N LYS A 38 -7.73 -19.84 3.60
CA LYS A 38 -6.98 -21.06 3.91
C LYS A 38 -5.47 -20.84 3.98
N GLY A 39 -4.87 -20.19 2.99
CA GLY A 39 -3.41 -20.09 2.95
C GLY A 39 -2.82 -19.04 3.88
N THR A 40 -3.52 -17.93 4.16
CA THR A 40 -3.09 -17.01 5.22
C THR A 40 -3.23 -17.67 6.59
N ARG A 41 -4.26 -18.51 6.81
CA ARG A 41 -4.39 -19.32 8.03
C ARG A 41 -3.31 -20.39 8.19
N LEU A 42 -2.83 -20.96 7.09
CA LEU A 42 -1.70 -21.90 7.12
C LEU A 42 -0.38 -21.18 7.38
N LEU A 43 -0.23 -19.96 6.85
CA LEU A 43 0.90 -19.07 7.14
C LEU A 43 0.92 -18.62 8.62
N SER A 44 -0.23 -18.31 9.22
CA SER A 44 -0.32 -17.84 10.62
C SER A 44 0.07 -18.90 11.64
N LYS A 45 0.02 -20.18 11.25
CA LYS A 45 0.43 -21.31 12.07
C LYS A 45 1.92 -21.65 11.97
N ARG A 46 2.70 -20.91 11.16
CA ARG A 46 4.14 -21.17 11.02
C ARG A 46 4.91 -20.71 12.26
N ARG A 47 5.98 -21.41 12.59
CA ARG A 47 6.81 -21.15 13.78
C ARG A 47 8.22 -20.72 13.41
N PRO A 48 8.94 -20.00 14.30
CA PRO A 48 10.36 -19.70 14.09
C PRO A 48 11.17 -20.96 13.76
N GLY A 49 12.07 -20.85 12.78
CA GLY A 49 12.87 -21.95 12.27
C GLY A 49 12.22 -22.76 11.14
N GLU A 50 10.90 -22.63 10.91
CA GLU A 50 10.25 -23.29 9.78
C GLU A 50 10.53 -22.57 8.45
N ILE A 51 10.64 -23.36 7.38
CA ILE A 51 10.91 -22.86 6.03
C ILE A 51 9.59 -22.53 5.32
N ILE A 52 9.48 -21.30 4.83
CA ILE A 52 8.42 -20.89 3.90
C ILE A 52 8.99 -20.63 2.51
N ARG A 53 8.14 -20.65 1.49
CA ARG A 53 8.51 -20.39 0.10
C ARG A 53 8.19 -18.96 -0.28
N VAL A 54 9.21 -18.21 -0.66
CA VAL A 54 9.08 -16.83 -1.12
C VAL A 54 9.55 -16.73 -2.57
N LEU A 55 8.82 -15.99 -3.38
CA LEU A 55 9.24 -15.55 -4.70
C LEU A 55 9.25 -14.02 -4.70
N GLY A 56 10.39 -13.41 -5.00
CA GLY A 56 10.54 -11.96 -5.12
C GLY A 56 11.95 -11.45 -4.82
N PRO A 57 12.14 -10.12 -4.79
CA PRO A 57 11.10 -9.09 -4.95
C PRO A 57 10.51 -9.07 -6.36
N LEU A 58 9.21 -8.78 -6.45
CA LEU A 58 8.44 -8.67 -7.69
C LEU A 58 7.89 -7.25 -7.86
N GLY A 59 7.69 -6.87 -9.12
CA GLY A 59 7.11 -5.59 -9.49
C GLY A 59 8.01 -4.37 -9.29
N LYS A 60 7.47 -3.21 -9.64
CA LYS A 60 7.99 -1.85 -9.45
C LYS A 60 7.31 -1.20 -8.25
N GLY A 61 8.13 -0.77 -7.28
CA GLY A 61 7.68 -0.05 -6.10
C GLY A 61 7.55 1.46 -6.32
N PHE A 62 7.23 2.18 -5.25
CA PHE A 62 7.16 3.64 -5.25
C PHE A 62 8.48 4.27 -5.66
N ARG A 63 8.40 5.27 -6.55
CA ARG A 63 9.53 6.13 -6.88
C ARG A 63 9.68 7.18 -5.79
N LEU A 64 10.87 7.28 -5.21
CA LEU A 64 11.16 8.32 -4.24
C LEU A 64 11.28 9.66 -4.96
N ILE A 65 10.41 10.60 -4.60
CA ILE A 65 10.47 11.97 -5.10
C ILE A 65 11.07 12.85 -4.02
N HIS A 66 12.19 13.48 -4.34
CA HIS A 66 12.92 14.41 -3.47
C HIS A 66 12.43 15.85 -3.68
N ASP A 67 12.82 16.76 -2.78
CA ASP A 67 12.55 18.21 -2.87
C ASP A 67 11.06 18.60 -2.90
N ARG A 68 10.20 17.73 -2.35
CA ARG A 68 8.76 17.95 -2.20
C ARG A 68 8.29 17.51 -0.84
N GLN A 69 7.18 18.09 -0.37
CA GLN A 69 6.47 17.55 0.78
C GLN A 69 5.80 16.23 0.39
N CYS A 70 6.17 15.14 1.07
CA CYS A 70 5.64 13.82 0.77
C CYS A 70 4.49 13.49 1.72
N ILE A 71 3.34 13.14 1.15
CA ILE A 71 2.12 12.82 1.88
C ILE A 71 1.79 11.36 1.61
N LEU A 72 1.83 10.54 2.66
CA LEU A 72 1.43 9.13 2.61
C LEU A 72 0.01 9.00 3.12
N VAL A 73 -0.85 8.37 2.34
CA VAL A 73 -2.25 8.13 2.68
C VAL A 73 -2.53 6.63 2.65
N GLY A 74 -2.71 6.05 3.83
CA GLY A 74 -2.89 4.60 4.00
C GLY A 74 -4.28 4.24 4.49
N GLY A 75 -4.87 3.17 3.95
CA GLY A 75 -6.15 2.63 4.38
C GLY A 75 -6.13 1.13 4.59
N GLY A 76 -6.66 0.65 5.73
CA GLY A 76 -6.81 -0.78 6.01
C GLY A 76 -5.51 -1.58 5.82
N LEU A 77 -5.54 -2.68 5.05
CA LEU A 77 -4.35 -3.50 4.79
C LEU A 77 -3.27 -2.80 3.97
N GLY A 78 -3.66 -1.80 3.16
CA GLY A 78 -2.73 -1.01 2.35
C GLY A 78 -1.72 -0.23 3.18
N ILE A 79 -2.04 0.06 4.46
CA ILE A 79 -1.13 0.71 5.42
C ILE A 79 0.22 0.00 5.48
N ALA A 80 0.21 -1.34 5.50
CA ALA A 80 1.45 -2.12 5.60
C ALA A 80 2.42 -1.88 4.44
N SER A 81 1.93 -1.53 3.25
CA SER A 81 2.79 -1.27 2.08
C SER A 81 3.56 0.05 2.18
N LEU A 82 3.11 0.98 3.03
CA LEU A 82 3.62 2.33 3.10
C LEU A 82 4.77 2.50 4.09
N LEU A 83 4.98 1.55 5.02
CA LEU A 83 6.03 1.70 6.04
C LEU A 83 7.42 1.76 5.41
N LEU A 84 7.78 0.80 4.55
CA LEU A 84 9.09 0.78 3.89
C LEU A 84 9.33 2.06 3.08
N LEU A 85 8.29 2.60 2.45
CA LEU A 85 8.36 3.88 1.76
C LEU A 85 8.63 5.03 2.75
N ALA A 86 7.86 5.10 3.84
CA ALA A 86 8.02 6.12 4.88
C ALA A 86 9.43 6.12 5.49
N GLU A 87 9.99 4.94 5.76
CA GLU A 87 11.35 4.78 6.29
C GLU A 87 12.42 5.31 5.34
N ARG A 88 12.22 5.18 4.03
CA ARG A 88 13.12 5.73 3.01
C ARG A 88 12.96 7.23 2.83
N LEU A 89 11.72 7.71 2.86
CA LEU A 89 11.40 9.12 2.65
C LEU A 89 11.76 10.03 3.83
N LYS A 90 11.68 9.53 5.07
CA LYS A 90 11.95 10.34 6.28
C LYS A 90 13.35 10.98 6.29
N GLN A 91 14.30 10.39 5.55
CA GLN A 91 15.67 10.88 5.46
C GLN A 91 15.83 12.00 4.42
N SER A 92 14.88 12.17 3.50
CA SER A 92 15.04 13.00 2.31
C SER A 92 13.95 14.05 2.08
N CYS A 93 12.88 14.06 2.88
CA CYS A 93 11.77 14.99 2.67
C CYS A 93 10.97 15.27 3.95
N LYS A 94 10.20 16.37 3.93
CA LYS A 94 9.17 16.63 4.93
C LYS A 94 8.03 15.62 4.71
N LEU A 95 7.92 14.68 5.64
CA LEU A 95 6.99 13.55 5.56
C LEU A 95 5.73 13.80 6.42
N ILE A 96 4.56 13.68 5.80
CA ILE A 96 3.26 13.61 6.46
C ILE A 96 2.70 12.21 6.23
N ILE A 97 2.16 11.59 7.28
CA ILE A 97 1.57 10.26 7.21
C ILE A 97 0.14 10.34 7.76
N LEU A 98 -0.82 9.94 6.93
CA LEU A 98 -2.24 9.92 7.23
C LEU A 98 -2.73 8.47 7.11
N LEU A 99 -3.20 7.87 8.21
CA LEU A 99 -3.71 6.49 8.22
C LEU A 99 -5.20 6.44 8.57
N GLY A 100 -5.94 5.57 7.89
CA GLY A 100 -7.38 5.38 8.06
C GLY A 100 -7.81 3.92 8.19
N ALA A 101 -8.80 3.67 9.04
CA ALA A 101 -9.49 2.38 9.11
C ALA A 101 -10.90 2.55 9.70
N GLY A 102 -11.74 1.51 9.59
CA GLY A 102 -13.07 1.53 10.22
C GLY A 102 -13.02 1.64 11.75
N ASN A 103 -11.98 1.09 12.38
CA ASN A 103 -11.72 1.15 13.82
C ASN A 103 -10.22 0.99 14.14
N ALA A 104 -9.85 1.15 15.41
CA ALA A 104 -8.48 1.11 15.91
C ALA A 104 -7.73 -0.19 15.55
N SER A 105 -8.40 -1.35 15.56
CA SER A 105 -7.78 -2.63 15.22
C SER A 105 -7.38 -2.75 13.75
N GLY A 106 -7.95 -1.89 12.90
CA GLY A 106 -7.62 -1.81 11.48
C GLY A 106 -6.37 -0.97 11.17
N ILE A 107 -5.73 -0.36 12.18
CA ILE A 107 -4.47 0.38 12.03
C ILE A 107 -3.32 -0.50 12.57
N PRO A 108 -2.70 -1.36 11.73
CA PRO A 108 -1.61 -2.19 12.20
C PRO A 108 -0.38 -1.33 12.50
N THR A 109 0.37 -1.71 13.55
CA THR A 109 1.73 -1.20 13.81
C THR A 109 1.84 0.33 13.88
N ILE A 110 0.89 0.97 14.57
CA ILE A 110 0.84 2.43 14.68
C ILE A 110 2.14 3.04 15.20
N GLU A 111 2.81 2.35 16.13
CA GLU A 111 4.08 2.78 16.74
C GLU A 111 5.22 2.81 15.72
N ASP A 112 5.19 1.95 14.71
CA ASP A 112 6.21 1.92 13.67
C ASP A 112 6.16 3.18 12.81
N PHE A 113 4.96 3.74 12.58
CA PHE A 113 4.76 4.98 11.82
C PHE A 113 4.97 6.24 12.66
N SER A 114 4.46 6.28 13.89
CA SER A 114 4.55 7.47 14.75
C SER A 114 5.99 7.84 15.10
N ARG A 115 6.92 6.87 15.05
CA ARG A 115 8.36 7.08 15.25
C ARG A 115 9.07 7.71 14.03
N LEU A 116 8.43 7.78 12.86
CA LEU A 116 9.07 8.27 11.63
C LEU A 116 8.91 9.77 11.43
N THR A 117 7.82 10.37 11.91
CA THR A 117 7.54 11.81 11.75
C THR A 117 6.57 12.29 12.83
N ARG A 118 6.69 13.57 13.22
CA ARG A 118 5.71 14.23 14.10
C ARG A 118 4.41 14.59 13.38
N ASN A 119 4.43 14.68 12.04
CA ASN A 119 3.24 14.94 11.22
C ASN A 119 2.53 13.61 10.89
N PHE A 120 2.13 12.90 11.94
CA PHE A 120 1.49 11.61 11.87
C PHE A 120 0.07 11.74 12.41
N HIS A 121 -0.91 11.42 11.57
CA HIS A 121 -2.32 11.56 11.89
C HIS A 121 -3.08 10.27 11.57
N VAL A 122 -4.01 9.93 12.45
CA VAL A 122 -4.87 8.74 12.31
C VAL A 122 -6.31 9.18 12.34
N SER A 123 -7.13 8.57 11.49
CA SER A 123 -8.57 8.69 11.55
C SER A 123 -9.23 7.31 11.59
N THR A 124 -10.30 7.20 12.38
CA THR A 124 -11.14 6.01 12.44
C THR A 124 -12.60 6.37 12.26
N GLU A 125 -13.35 5.59 11.49
CA GLU A 125 -14.75 5.91 11.19
C GLU A 125 -15.62 5.87 12.46
N ASP A 126 -15.34 4.94 13.37
CA ASP A 126 -16.03 4.83 14.66
C ASP A 126 -15.50 5.79 15.74
N GLY A 127 -14.36 6.46 15.50
CA GLY A 127 -13.70 7.36 16.45
C GLY A 127 -12.92 6.65 17.57
N SER A 128 -12.69 5.34 17.46
CA SER A 128 -11.94 4.56 18.47
C SER A 128 -10.45 4.94 18.57
N LEU A 129 -9.89 5.60 17.55
CA LEU A 129 -8.50 6.07 17.54
C LEU A 129 -8.31 7.30 16.64
N GLY A 130 -7.66 8.32 17.16
CA GLY A 130 -7.39 9.56 16.42
C GLY A 130 -8.67 10.36 16.14
N GLN A 131 -8.75 10.99 14.97
CA GLN A 131 -9.92 11.78 14.57
C GLN A 131 -11.05 10.87 14.06
N LYS A 132 -12.27 11.10 14.54
CA LYS A 132 -13.44 10.41 13.97
C LYS A 132 -13.69 10.87 12.53
N GLY A 133 -13.78 9.92 11.59
CA GLY A 133 -14.04 10.20 10.18
C GLY A 133 -13.23 9.31 9.22
N MET A 134 -13.08 9.79 7.99
CA MET A 134 -12.28 9.11 6.96
C MET A 134 -10.89 9.76 6.85
N VAL A 135 -9.90 8.99 6.39
CA VAL A 135 -8.55 9.53 6.12
C VAL A 135 -8.54 10.58 5.01
N THR A 136 -9.54 10.58 4.12
CA THR A 136 -9.75 11.63 3.12
C THR A 136 -10.08 12.98 3.76
N ASP A 137 -10.70 13.00 4.93
CA ASP A 137 -10.97 14.24 5.66
C ASP A 137 -9.65 14.84 6.18
N LEU A 138 -8.78 13.99 6.74
CA LEU A 138 -7.42 14.38 7.12
C LEU A 138 -6.62 14.89 5.92
N LEU A 139 -6.74 14.22 4.77
CA LEU A 139 -6.06 14.65 3.54
C LEU A 139 -6.58 16.03 3.11
N SER A 140 -7.90 16.27 3.16
CA SER A 140 -8.51 17.54 2.75
C SER A 140 -7.95 18.70 3.58
N GLN A 141 -7.90 18.52 4.90
CA GLN A 141 -7.32 19.47 5.84
C GLN A 141 -5.83 19.70 5.56
N THR A 142 -5.07 18.61 5.43
CA THR A 142 -3.63 18.66 5.14
C THR A 142 -3.34 19.46 3.88
N LEU A 143 -4.12 19.23 2.81
CA LEU A 143 -3.93 19.89 1.53
C LEU A 143 -4.12 21.41 1.61
N LEU A 144 -4.98 21.94 2.50
CA LEU A 144 -5.15 23.38 2.70
C LEU A 144 -3.87 24.06 3.23
N GLU A 145 -3.03 23.32 3.94
CA GLU A 145 -1.82 23.85 4.58
C GLU A 145 -0.56 23.71 3.72
N ILE A 146 -0.62 22.94 2.64
CA ILE A 146 0.53 22.73 1.74
C ILE A 146 0.87 24.02 1.02
N LYS A 147 2.07 24.55 1.31
CA LYS A 147 2.68 25.69 0.63
C LYS A 147 3.85 25.17 -0.20
N GLY A 148 3.65 24.93 -1.49
CA GLY A 148 4.68 24.50 -2.44
C GLY A 148 4.45 23.13 -3.07
N MET A 149 5.51 22.51 -3.60
CA MET A 149 5.42 21.23 -4.29
C MET A 149 5.18 20.08 -3.33
N ALA A 150 4.22 19.23 -3.67
CA ALA A 150 3.91 18.01 -2.94
C ALA A 150 3.93 16.77 -3.85
N GLN A 151 3.99 15.61 -3.22
CA GLN A 151 3.81 14.31 -3.85
C GLN A 151 2.96 13.44 -2.93
N ILE A 152 1.87 12.87 -3.47
CA ILE A 152 1.01 11.94 -2.73
C ILE A 152 1.40 10.51 -3.08
N TYR A 153 1.42 9.65 -2.06
CA TYR A 153 1.58 8.21 -2.18
C TYR A 153 0.42 7.55 -1.45
N THR A 154 -0.31 6.65 -2.10
CA THR A 154 -1.50 6.05 -1.51
C THR A 154 -1.57 4.53 -1.71
N CYS A 155 -2.11 3.84 -0.71
CA CYS A 155 -2.46 2.44 -0.77
C CYS A 155 -3.56 2.12 0.23
N GLY A 156 -4.63 1.48 -0.23
CA GLY A 156 -5.75 1.06 0.61
C GLY A 156 -6.95 0.63 -0.22
N PRO A 157 -8.16 0.66 0.35
CA PRO A 157 -9.39 0.30 -0.38
C PRO A 157 -9.58 1.15 -1.64
N TRP A 158 -10.16 0.56 -2.69
CA TRP A 158 -10.41 1.23 -3.96
C TRP A 158 -11.14 2.58 -3.83
N PRO A 159 -12.25 2.70 -3.06
CA PRO A 159 -12.94 3.98 -2.88
C PRO A 159 -12.05 5.06 -2.26
N MET A 160 -11.19 4.68 -1.29
CA MET A 160 -10.25 5.61 -0.67
C MET A 160 -9.22 6.09 -1.69
N MET A 161 -8.60 5.18 -2.44
CA MET A 161 -7.59 5.58 -3.43
C MET A 161 -8.19 6.42 -4.55
N LYS A 162 -9.42 6.14 -4.98
CA LYS A 162 -10.18 6.96 -5.94
C LYS A 162 -10.39 8.38 -5.41
N ALA A 163 -10.84 8.53 -4.17
CA ALA A 163 -11.01 9.85 -3.54
C ALA A 163 -9.69 10.62 -3.46
N VAL A 164 -8.61 9.96 -3.02
CA VAL A 164 -7.26 10.55 -2.98
C VAL A 164 -6.80 11.02 -4.37
N TYR A 165 -7.06 10.23 -5.42
CA TYR A 165 -6.76 10.61 -6.80
C TYR A 165 -7.51 11.90 -7.21
N HIS A 166 -8.81 11.99 -6.98
CA HIS A 166 -9.59 13.19 -7.33
C HIS A 166 -9.07 14.43 -6.60
N MET A 167 -8.83 14.33 -5.29
CA MET A 167 -8.30 15.44 -4.48
C MET A 167 -6.90 15.88 -4.94
N ALA A 168 -6.06 14.92 -5.33
CA ALA A 168 -4.73 15.20 -5.88
C ALA A 168 -4.83 15.92 -7.23
N ARG A 169 -5.72 15.45 -8.12
CA ARG A 169 -5.92 16.00 -9.45
C ARG A 169 -6.49 17.42 -9.41
N GLU A 170 -7.46 17.70 -8.55
CA GLU A 170 -8.04 19.04 -8.36
C GLU A 170 -6.97 20.08 -7.98
N ARG A 171 -5.92 19.67 -7.29
CA ARG A 171 -4.81 20.53 -6.87
C ARG A 171 -3.56 20.42 -7.73
N ASN A 172 -3.61 19.66 -8.83
CA ASN A 172 -2.46 19.36 -9.68
C ASN A 172 -1.25 18.78 -8.90
N ILE A 173 -1.52 17.96 -7.89
CA ILE A 173 -0.48 17.26 -7.12
C ILE A 173 -0.28 15.87 -7.71
N PRO A 174 0.96 15.48 -8.08
CA PRO A 174 1.21 14.14 -8.58
C PRO A 174 0.92 13.07 -7.50
N CYS A 175 0.34 11.95 -7.94
CA CYS A 175 -0.09 10.87 -7.07
C CYS A 175 0.43 9.51 -7.58
N GLN A 176 1.10 8.77 -6.71
CA GLN A 176 1.47 7.37 -6.94
C GLN A 176 0.55 6.46 -6.12
N VAL A 177 0.01 5.43 -6.75
CA VAL A 177 -0.89 4.47 -6.11
C VAL A 177 -0.32 3.06 -6.17
N SER A 178 -0.36 2.33 -5.05
CA SER A 178 -0.10 0.89 -5.03
C SER A 178 -1.40 0.11 -5.13
N LEU A 179 -1.59 -0.59 -6.24
CA LEU A 179 -2.78 -1.39 -6.52
C LEU A 179 -2.64 -2.82 -5.97
N GLU A 180 -3.77 -3.37 -5.57
CA GLU A 180 -3.95 -4.81 -5.33
C GLU A 180 -4.75 -5.42 -6.49
N ALA A 181 -4.45 -6.68 -6.81
CA ALA A 181 -5.17 -7.47 -7.81
C ALA A 181 -5.00 -8.95 -7.48
N THR A 182 -5.92 -9.78 -7.98
CA THR A 182 -5.75 -11.24 -7.91
C THR A 182 -4.53 -11.67 -8.71
N MET A 183 -3.66 -12.48 -8.12
CA MET A 183 -2.43 -12.96 -8.75
C MET A 183 -2.35 -14.49 -8.69
N ALA A 184 -1.95 -15.09 -9.82
CA ALA A 184 -1.65 -16.51 -9.89
C ALA A 184 -0.13 -16.74 -10.05
N CYS A 185 0.46 -16.22 -11.12
CA CYS A 185 1.89 -16.43 -11.39
C CYS A 185 2.82 -15.43 -10.68
N GLY A 186 2.37 -14.18 -10.46
CA GLY A 186 3.20 -13.08 -9.94
C GLY A 186 4.30 -12.59 -10.89
N LEU A 187 4.38 -13.11 -12.12
CA LEU A 187 5.48 -12.89 -13.08
C LEU A 187 5.05 -12.20 -14.38
N GLY A 188 3.77 -11.85 -14.51
CA GLY A 188 3.20 -11.22 -15.71
C GLY A 188 2.97 -12.17 -16.89
N LEU A 189 2.93 -13.48 -16.63
CA LEU A 189 2.72 -14.51 -17.67
C LEU A 189 1.26 -14.89 -17.84
N CYS A 190 0.52 -15.04 -16.74
CA CYS A 190 -0.88 -15.48 -16.79
C CYS A 190 -1.88 -14.35 -17.08
N LEU A 191 -1.41 -13.10 -17.07
CA LEU A 191 -2.19 -11.87 -17.27
C LEU A 191 -3.38 -11.63 -16.30
N GLY A 192 -3.60 -12.51 -15.32
CA GLY A 192 -4.73 -12.42 -14.38
C GLY A 192 -4.71 -11.24 -13.40
N CYS A 193 -3.59 -10.51 -13.28
CA CYS A 193 -3.47 -9.31 -12.45
C CYS A 193 -3.77 -8.02 -13.23
N ALA A 194 -4.67 -8.10 -14.20
CA ALA A 194 -5.02 -7.01 -15.10
C ALA A 194 -5.90 -5.97 -14.41
N VAL A 195 -5.56 -4.69 -14.57
CA VAL A 195 -6.38 -3.54 -14.16
C VAL A 195 -6.56 -2.62 -15.37
N PRO A 196 -7.77 -2.18 -15.71
CA PRO A 196 -7.98 -1.36 -16.90
C PRO A 196 -7.21 -0.03 -16.85
N ARG A 197 -6.64 0.37 -18.00
CA ARG A 197 -5.97 1.65 -18.18
C ARG A 197 -6.98 2.78 -18.41
N SER A 198 -6.65 3.98 -17.96
CA SER A 198 -7.46 5.19 -18.19
C SER A 198 -7.55 5.59 -19.67
N ASP A 199 -6.51 5.31 -20.46
CA ASP A 199 -6.43 5.61 -21.90
C ASP A 199 -7.24 4.64 -22.78
N SER A 200 -7.93 3.66 -22.16
CA SER A 200 -8.66 2.59 -22.86
C SER A 200 -7.79 1.71 -23.78
N GLN A 201 -6.46 1.80 -23.70
CA GLN A 201 -5.53 1.00 -24.53
C GLN A 201 -5.11 -0.30 -23.82
N GLY A 202 -6.07 -1.00 -23.21
CA GLY A 202 -5.86 -2.30 -22.57
C GLY A 202 -5.68 -2.24 -21.06
N PHE A 203 -4.76 -3.05 -20.52
CA PHE A 203 -4.64 -3.32 -19.09
C PHE A 203 -3.23 -3.10 -18.55
N LEU A 204 -3.16 -2.59 -17.32
CA LEU A 204 -1.98 -2.61 -16.45
C LEU A 204 -1.85 -3.98 -15.80
N HIS A 205 -0.66 -4.56 -15.79
CA HIS A 205 -0.38 -5.84 -15.15
C HIS A 205 0.33 -5.61 -13.83
N VAL A 206 -0.44 -5.63 -12.74
CA VAL A 206 -0.01 -5.23 -11.39
C VAL A 206 1.27 -5.96 -10.93
N CYS A 207 1.44 -7.26 -11.19
CA CYS A 207 2.62 -8.00 -10.70
C CYS A 207 3.94 -7.68 -11.44
N LYS A 208 3.88 -7.17 -12.67
CA LYS A 208 5.05 -6.94 -13.54
C LYS A 208 5.31 -5.45 -13.77
N GLU A 209 4.26 -4.71 -14.09
CA GLU A 209 4.33 -3.27 -14.37
C GLU A 209 4.16 -2.43 -13.10
N GLY A 210 3.39 -2.93 -12.14
CA GLY A 210 3.17 -2.34 -10.82
C GLY A 210 3.90 -3.11 -9.72
N PRO A 211 3.42 -3.11 -8.45
CA PRO A 211 2.07 -2.69 -8.06
C PRO A 211 1.87 -1.18 -8.02
N VAL A 212 2.95 -0.40 -8.10
CA VAL A 212 2.86 1.06 -8.04
C VAL A 212 2.76 1.68 -9.44
N PHE A 213 1.78 2.55 -9.62
CA PHE A 213 1.52 3.29 -10.85
C PHE A 213 1.37 4.79 -10.58
N ASN A 214 1.49 5.61 -11.63
CA ASN A 214 0.89 6.95 -11.57
C ASN A 214 -0.64 6.79 -11.55
N ALA A 215 -1.32 7.45 -10.62
CA ALA A 215 -2.77 7.39 -10.48
C ALA A 215 -3.51 7.79 -11.79
N ASP A 216 -2.92 8.65 -12.63
CA ASP A 216 -3.51 9.03 -13.93
C ASP A 216 -3.61 7.86 -14.93
N GLN A 217 -2.83 6.79 -14.74
CA GLN A 217 -2.82 5.62 -15.63
C GLN A 217 -3.98 4.65 -15.35
N VAL A 218 -4.63 4.77 -14.20
CA VAL A 218 -5.64 3.83 -13.71
C VAL A 218 -7.03 4.30 -14.12
N ASN A 219 -7.86 3.40 -14.66
CA ASN A 219 -9.26 3.69 -14.87
C ASN A 219 -10.02 3.61 -13.54
N TRP A 220 -10.32 4.76 -12.94
CA TRP A 220 -11.04 4.85 -11.67
C TRP A 220 -12.56 4.68 -11.78
N GLU A 221 -13.11 4.65 -13.00
CA GLU A 221 -14.53 4.34 -13.23
C GLU A 221 -14.79 2.82 -13.30
N TYR A 222 -13.72 2.03 -13.35
CA TYR A 222 -13.81 0.60 -13.14
C TYR A 222 -14.10 0.30 -11.66
N SER A 223 -15.01 -0.65 -11.42
CA SER A 223 -15.31 -1.19 -10.10
C SER A 223 -14.57 -2.52 -9.90
N GLN A 224 -13.75 -2.61 -8.86
CA GLN A 224 -13.17 -3.86 -8.36
C GLN A 224 -14.14 -4.59 -7.42
#